data_AF-E9GHS3-F1
#
_entry.id   AF-E9GHS3-F1
#
_cell.length_a   1.000
_cell.length_b   1.000
_cell.length_c   1.000
_cell.angle_alpha   90.00
_cell.angle_beta   90.00
_cell.angle_gamma   90.00
#
_symmetry.space_group_name_H-M   'P 1'
#
loop_
_entity.id
_entity.type
_entity.pdbx_description
1 polymer ?
#
loop_
_entity_poly.entity_id
_entity_poly.type
_entity_poly.pdbx_seq_one_letter_code
_entity_poly.pdbx_strand_id
1 'polypeptide(L)'
;MGQRNLMALALLALLKIVDAVSIDARANGALVIGGDRIQELHEIQEELKTKFKNFEIMMESEVGKLKEKIALLETKVQDQDVLLQSYKDRQADSTIPTTNIEIMERSSKKTILEPKTCLEARTSDPSLESGMYFIDPDGQGRGDDPIYVYCNMTTGSTSVLHDSEDSIEVGHCFDPGCYSRPIKYNATLRQITMLSELSNVCQQSIKVDCYDAAFEFNGIPYAWWTDRNGESRYFWAGNNNNASGRYHTCQCGLDGNCKDKSLSCNCDSDLAIELSDVGFLDSWQHILRNTGTLMDKELLPVTALHFGRTIAPTSTNRHTLGRLECSGKVVLNGMPSSCQDLWRIGYTLSGLYSIKGSSSNKVETVYCDFSKLPGDQDLETRIGSNNIISVPVYFTVGRTTSFTTLNTILSFEKESLNVGDAFNMLTGVFTAPRNGTYFFAFSGFPEGGAALFFNLQLNDANVANCFSPYVATNCNIPFTTKLSSGDRVQLLLQTGSTNSAVFTGWLIAEDIFQS
;
A
#
# COMPACT_ATOMS: atom_id res chain seq x y z
N MET A 1 -10.15 37.96 27.60
CA MET A 1 -10.84 39.28 27.62
C MET A 1 -9.90 40.48 27.45
N GLY A 2 -8.58 40.37 27.72
CA GLY A 2 -7.65 41.52 27.67
C GLY A 2 -7.21 42.03 26.28
N GLN A 3 -7.07 41.17 25.26
CA GLN A 3 -6.59 41.60 23.92
C GLN A 3 -7.64 42.28 23.04
N ARG A 4 -8.94 41.94 23.20
CA ARG A 4 -10.06 42.57 22.46
C ARG A 4 -10.21 44.07 22.78
N ASN A 5 -9.99 44.45 24.04
CA ASN A 5 -9.99 45.86 24.43
C ASN A 5 -8.77 46.62 23.88
N LEU A 6 -7.62 45.96 23.75
CA LEU A 6 -6.39 46.64 23.35
C LEU A 6 -6.39 47.07 21.86
N MET A 7 -6.86 46.21 20.96
CA MET A 7 -6.97 46.57 19.53
C MET A 7 -8.07 47.61 19.27
N ALA A 8 -9.24 47.47 19.91
CA ALA A 8 -10.31 48.45 19.78
C ALA A 8 -9.90 49.83 20.33
N LEU A 9 -9.19 49.86 21.47
CA LEU A 9 -8.65 51.10 22.05
C LEU A 9 -7.54 51.70 21.19
N ALA A 10 -6.67 50.88 20.58
CA ALA A 10 -5.61 51.36 19.69
C ALA A 10 -6.17 51.96 18.39
N LEU A 11 -7.22 51.37 17.82
CA LEU A 11 -7.88 51.90 16.62
C LEU A 11 -8.71 53.16 16.91
N LEU A 12 -9.40 53.21 18.05
CA LEU A 12 -10.08 54.42 18.53
C LEU A 12 -9.10 55.56 18.81
N ALA A 13 -7.89 55.25 19.30
CA ALA A 13 -6.83 56.21 19.46
C ALA A 13 -6.32 56.73 18.11
N LEU A 14 -6.15 55.86 17.11
CA LEU A 14 -5.79 56.26 15.73
C LEU A 14 -6.86 57.14 15.08
N LEU A 15 -8.14 56.81 15.21
CA LEU A 15 -9.26 57.65 14.73
C LEU A 15 -9.27 59.03 15.39
N LYS A 16 -9.04 59.09 16.71
CA LYS A 16 -8.93 60.37 17.43
C LYS A 16 -7.71 61.19 17.02
N ILE A 17 -6.59 60.55 16.68
CA ILE A 17 -5.39 61.23 16.17
C ILE A 17 -5.67 61.82 14.77
N VAL A 18 -6.37 61.09 13.90
CA VAL A 18 -6.76 61.58 12.56
C VAL A 18 -7.74 62.75 12.66
N ASP A 19 -8.73 62.68 13.56
CA ASP A 19 -9.66 63.79 13.81
C ASP A 19 -8.94 65.02 14.35
N ALA A 20 -7.94 64.84 15.23
CA ALA A 20 -7.12 65.94 15.76
C ALA A 20 -6.25 66.61 14.67
N VAL A 21 -5.67 65.82 13.76
CA VAL A 21 -4.89 66.32 12.61
C VAL A 21 -5.77 67.09 11.62
N SER A 22 -7.03 66.66 11.44
CA SER A 22 -8.02 67.33 10.58
C SER A 22 -8.49 68.69 11.16
N ILE A 23 -8.61 68.78 12.49
CA ILE A 23 -8.98 70.02 13.19
C ILE A 23 -7.82 71.04 13.20
N ASP A 24 -6.58 70.59 13.40
CA ASP A 24 -5.40 71.47 13.45
C ASP A 24 -5.06 72.07 12.06
N ALA A 25 -5.32 71.31 10.98
CA ALA A 25 -5.23 71.80 9.60
C ALA A 25 -6.26 72.89 9.25
N ARG A 26 -7.40 72.96 9.97
CA ARG A 26 -8.41 74.04 9.80
C ARG A 26 -8.08 75.30 10.60
N ALA A 27 -7.34 75.19 11.70
CA ALA A 27 -7.05 76.31 12.61
C ALA A 27 -5.83 77.15 12.17
N ASN A 28 -4.84 76.52 11.55
CA ASN A 28 -3.63 77.18 11.09
C ASN A 28 -3.62 77.23 9.56
N GLY A 29 -3.97 78.39 8.98
CA GLY A 29 -4.00 78.64 7.53
C GLY A 29 -2.62 78.62 6.87
N ALA A 30 -1.89 77.51 6.96
CA ALA A 30 -0.57 77.31 6.40
C ALA A 30 -0.32 75.83 6.07
N LEU A 31 -1.04 75.29 5.08
CA LEU A 31 -0.50 74.30 4.15
C LEU A 31 -1.42 74.25 2.92
N VAL A 32 -0.87 74.52 1.72
CA VAL A 32 -1.59 74.30 0.45
C VAL A 32 -1.68 72.80 0.23
N ILE A 33 -2.68 72.16 0.84
CA ILE A 33 -3.20 70.86 0.42
C ILE A 33 -4.48 71.16 -0.35
N GLY A 34 -4.49 70.86 -1.65
CA GLY A 34 -5.65 71.09 -2.51
C GLY A 34 -6.92 70.46 -1.92
N GLY A 35 -8.03 71.20 -1.96
CA GLY A 35 -9.30 70.82 -1.35
C GLY A 35 -9.79 69.42 -1.74
N ASP A 36 -9.38 68.91 -2.90
CA ASP A 36 -9.69 67.55 -3.38
C ASP A 36 -9.12 66.44 -2.48
N ARG A 37 -7.88 66.60 -1.96
CA ARG A 37 -7.24 65.55 -1.13
C ARG A 37 -7.85 65.43 0.27
N ILE A 38 -8.44 66.50 0.79
CA ILE A 38 -9.14 66.48 2.09
C ILE A 38 -10.52 65.83 1.92
N GLN A 39 -11.17 66.05 0.78
CA GLN A 39 -12.44 65.42 0.44
C GLN A 39 -12.27 63.89 0.24
N GLU A 40 -11.24 63.45 -0.48
CA GLU A 40 -10.91 62.02 -0.64
C GLU A 40 -10.62 61.34 0.71
N LEU A 41 -9.89 62.02 1.61
CA LEU A 41 -9.59 61.46 2.93
C LEU A 41 -10.87 61.30 3.77
N HIS A 42 -11.80 62.25 3.66
CA HIS A 42 -13.09 62.19 4.34
C HIS A 42 -13.97 61.08 3.78
N GLU A 43 -13.95 60.84 2.47
CA GLU A 43 -14.68 59.73 1.85
C GLU A 43 -14.12 58.36 2.27
N ILE A 44 -12.79 58.21 2.29
CA ILE A 44 -12.14 56.99 2.80
C ILE A 44 -12.47 56.78 4.28
N GLN A 45 -12.50 57.83 5.09
CA GLN A 45 -12.83 57.74 6.52
C GLN A 45 -14.27 57.26 6.75
N GLU A 46 -15.23 57.75 5.96
CA GLU A 46 -16.63 57.32 6.05
C GLU A 46 -16.84 55.90 5.50
N GLU A 47 -16.12 55.50 4.45
CA GLU A 47 -16.14 54.13 3.94
C GLU A 47 -15.57 53.14 4.98
N LEU A 48 -14.46 53.50 5.63
CA LEU A 48 -13.84 52.68 6.67
C LEU A 48 -14.75 52.53 7.90
N LYS A 49 -15.41 53.62 8.33
CA LYS A 49 -16.42 53.58 9.40
C LYS A 49 -17.57 52.64 9.05
N THR A 50 -18.05 52.69 7.81
CA THR A 50 -19.15 51.84 7.34
C THR A 50 -18.75 50.37 7.31
N LYS A 51 -17.56 50.05 6.78
CA LYS A 51 -17.02 48.68 6.77
C LYS A 51 -16.80 48.13 8.18
N PHE A 52 -16.31 48.95 9.11
CA PHE A 52 -16.11 48.54 10.49
C PHE A 52 -17.44 48.22 11.18
N LYS A 53 -18.46 49.06 10.99
CA LYS A 53 -19.80 48.83 11.54
C LYS A 53 -20.43 47.55 10.98
N ASN A 54 -20.24 47.26 9.69
CA ASN A 54 -20.68 46.01 9.09
C ASN A 54 -19.93 44.79 9.64
N PHE A 55 -18.63 44.91 9.89
CA PHE A 55 -17.82 43.86 10.50
C PHE A 55 -18.24 43.59 11.95
N GLU A 56 -18.55 44.63 12.72
CA GLU A 56 -19.07 44.51 14.10
C GLU A 56 -20.38 43.74 14.12
N ILE A 57 -21.34 44.11 13.26
CA ILE A 57 -22.64 43.40 13.12
C ILE A 57 -22.42 41.93 12.73
N MET A 58 -21.49 41.65 11.80
CA MET A 58 -21.18 40.28 11.39
C MET A 58 -20.57 39.47 12.53
N MET A 59 -19.64 40.05 13.30
CA MET A 59 -19.04 39.40 14.46
C MET A 59 -20.08 39.10 15.54
N GLU A 60 -20.98 40.04 15.83
CA GLU A 60 -22.05 39.86 16.81
C GLU A 60 -22.99 38.73 16.41
N SER A 61 -23.32 38.62 15.11
CA SER A 61 -24.11 37.53 14.56
C SER A 61 -23.42 36.17 14.73
N GLU A 62 -22.13 36.05 14.38
CA GLU A 62 -21.38 34.80 14.52
C GLU A 62 -21.17 34.41 15.99
N VAL A 63 -20.92 35.37 16.88
CA VAL A 63 -20.86 35.13 18.33
C VAL A 63 -22.23 34.66 18.86
N GLY A 64 -23.33 35.19 18.34
CA GLY A 64 -24.68 34.72 18.63
C GLY A 64 -24.87 33.25 18.28
N LYS A 65 -24.52 32.86 17.04
CA LYS A 65 -24.59 31.46 16.58
C LYS A 65 -23.72 30.52 17.41
N LEU A 66 -22.53 30.97 17.81
CA LEU A 66 -21.63 30.19 18.68
C LEU A 66 -22.24 29.98 20.08
N LYS A 67 -22.87 31.01 20.66
CA LYS A 67 -23.54 30.90 21.96
C LYS A 67 -24.70 29.91 21.91
N GLU A 68 -25.50 29.91 20.84
CA GLU A 68 -26.58 28.94 20.64
C GLU A 68 -26.06 27.51 20.54
N LYS A 69 -24.97 27.28 19.79
CA LYS A 69 -24.32 25.96 19.71
C LYS A 69 -23.78 25.49 21.06
N ILE A 70 -23.19 26.38 21.85
CA ILE A 70 -22.68 26.05 23.20
C ILE A 70 -23.84 25.64 24.11
N ALA A 71 -24.94 26.40 24.14
CA ALA A 71 -26.12 26.05 24.95
C ALA A 71 -26.72 24.70 24.55
N LEU A 72 -26.74 24.38 23.25
CA LEU A 72 -27.18 23.07 22.76
C LEU A 72 -26.24 21.93 23.21
N LEU A 73 -24.93 22.15 23.18
CA LEU A 73 -23.94 21.18 23.65
C LEU A 73 -24.05 20.95 25.16
N GLU A 74 -24.21 22.01 25.95
CA GLU A 74 -24.42 21.92 27.40
C GLU A 74 -25.67 21.09 27.73
N THR A 75 -26.77 21.30 26.99
CA THR A 75 -28.00 20.50 27.16
C THR A 75 -27.77 19.02 26.86
N LYS A 76 -27.04 18.70 25.78
CA LYS A 76 -26.70 17.31 25.43
C LYS A 76 -25.79 16.63 26.45
N VAL A 77 -24.86 17.37 27.05
CA VAL A 77 -24.01 16.86 28.13
C VAL A 77 -24.85 16.55 29.37
N GLN A 78 -25.80 17.44 29.70
CA GLN A 78 -26.74 17.20 30.80
C GLN A 78 -27.58 15.93 30.58
N ASP A 79 -28.08 15.71 29.35
CA ASP A 79 -28.84 14.50 29.00
C ASP A 79 -27.99 13.23 29.13
N GLN A 80 -26.71 13.29 28.76
CA GLN A 80 -25.78 12.16 28.95
C GLN A 80 -25.52 11.88 30.42
N ASP A 81 -25.37 12.91 31.27
CA ASP A 81 -25.19 12.76 32.71
C ASP A 81 -26.42 12.11 33.38
N VAL A 82 -27.62 12.51 32.97
CA VAL A 82 -28.88 11.87 33.43
C VAL A 82 -28.94 10.40 33.01
N LEU A 83 -28.52 10.10 31.77
CA LEU A 83 -28.46 8.72 31.29
C LEU A 83 -27.48 7.89 32.13
N LEU A 84 -26.27 8.41 32.35
CA LEU A 84 -25.23 7.81 33.20
C LEU A 84 -25.70 7.59 34.63
N GLN A 85 -26.43 8.55 35.19
CA GLN A 85 -27.00 8.42 36.52
C GLN A 85 -28.08 7.32 36.56
N SER A 86 -28.94 7.23 35.53
CA SER A 86 -29.93 6.15 35.41
C SER A 86 -29.31 4.75 35.26
N TYR A 87 -28.08 4.66 34.75
CA TYR A 87 -27.32 3.41 34.70
C TYR A 87 -26.72 3.06 36.06
N LYS A 88 -26.19 4.06 36.79
CA LYS A 88 -25.65 3.87 38.15
C LYS A 88 -26.74 3.50 39.16
N ASP A 89 -27.90 4.13 39.07
CA ASP A 89 -29.04 3.86 39.97
C ASP A 89 -29.63 2.46 39.72
N ARG A 90 -29.63 1.97 38.47
CA ARG A 90 -29.97 0.57 38.14
C ARG A 90 -28.98 -0.45 38.70
N GLN A 91 -27.75 -0.04 39.00
CA GLN A 91 -26.70 -0.89 39.56
C GLN A 91 -26.76 -0.95 41.11
N ALA A 92 -27.50 -0.05 41.76
CA ALA A 92 -27.61 0.04 43.21
C ALA A 92 -28.77 -0.78 43.81
N ASP A 93 -29.73 -1.25 43.01
CA ASP A 93 -30.96 -1.94 43.47
C ASP A 93 -30.87 -3.49 43.43
N SER A 94 -29.68 -4.07 43.22
CA SER A 94 -29.48 -5.54 43.14
C SER A 94 -28.51 -6.06 44.21
N THR A 95 -28.95 -6.10 45.47
CA THR A 95 -28.25 -6.85 46.53
C THR A 95 -28.72 -8.32 46.56
N ILE A 96 -28.22 -9.17 45.65
CA ILE A 96 -28.32 -10.65 45.70
C ILE A 96 -26.99 -11.28 45.19
N PRO A 97 -26.50 -12.41 45.75
CA PRO A 97 -25.07 -12.78 45.80
C PRO A 97 -24.37 -13.12 44.47
N THR A 98 -23.10 -12.73 44.43
CA THR A 98 -22.10 -12.72 43.33
C THR A 98 -21.56 -14.09 42.89
N THR A 99 -22.40 -15.00 42.37
CA THR A 99 -21.85 -16.22 41.73
C THR A 99 -22.48 -16.63 40.40
N ASN A 100 -23.56 -16.01 39.94
CA ASN A 100 -24.22 -16.42 38.68
C ASN A 100 -24.35 -15.30 37.62
N ILE A 101 -23.83 -14.09 37.88
CA ILE A 101 -23.92 -12.95 36.93
C ILE A 101 -22.78 -12.96 35.88
N GLU A 102 -21.61 -13.53 36.19
CA GLU A 102 -20.51 -13.70 35.21
C GLU A 102 -20.90 -14.55 33.99
N ILE A 103 -21.93 -15.39 34.11
CA ILE A 103 -22.36 -16.32 33.05
C ILE A 103 -23.40 -15.67 32.11
N MET A 104 -24.17 -14.67 32.56
CA MET A 104 -25.19 -14.03 31.73
C MET A 104 -24.72 -12.73 31.07
N GLU A 105 -23.79 -11.97 31.66
CA GLU A 105 -23.17 -10.80 30.99
C GLU A 105 -22.26 -11.19 29.83
N ARG A 106 -21.75 -12.43 29.84
CA ARG A 106 -20.99 -13.00 28.72
C ARG A 106 -21.86 -13.38 27.52
N SER A 107 -23.18 -13.48 27.71
CA SER A 107 -24.13 -13.91 26.68
C SER A 107 -24.90 -12.76 26.02
N SER A 108 -24.71 -11.50 26.46
CA SER A 108 -25.42 -10.32 25.91
C SER A 108 -24.52 -9.22 25.37
N LYS A 109 -23.19 -9.31 25.54
CA LYS A 109 -22.29 -8.84 24.47
C LYS A 109 -22.42 -9.87 23.36
N LYS A 110 -23.30 -9.63 22.39
CA LYS A 110 -23.01 -10.06 21.03
C LYS A 110 -21.58 -9.61 20.81
N THR A 111 -20.62 -10.53 20.69
CA THR A 111 -19.25 -10.18 20.29
C THR A 111 -19.43 -9.55 18.91
N ILE A 112 -19.60 -8.23 18.86
CA ILE A 112 -19.71 -7.51 17.60
C ILE A 112 -18.32 -7.66 17.03
N LEU A 113 -18.18 -8.53 16.03
CA LEU A 113 -16.95 -8.66 15.30
C LEU A 113 -16.75 -7.33 14.59
N GLU A 114 -15.74 -6.57 14.99
CA GLU A 114 -15.41 -5.33 14.31
C GLU A 114 -14.89 -5.67 12.89
N PRO A 115 -15.45 -5.05 11.84
CA PRO A 115 -14.99 -5.29 10.48
C PRO A 115 -13.56 -4.76 10.31
N LYS A 116 -12.72 -5.42 9.49
CA LYS A 116 -11.32 -4.99 9.33
C LYS A 116 -11.18 -3.68 8.57
N THR A 117 -12.15 -3.35 7.72
CA THR A 117 -12.16 -2.14 6.89
C THR A 117 -13.58 -1.60 6.74
N CYS A 118 -13.70 -0.32 6.39
CA CYS A 118 -15.01 0.26 6.02
C CYS A 118 -15.64 -0.45 4.81
N LEU A 119 -14.81 -0.95 3.88
CA LEU A 119 -15.29 -1.74 2.75
C LEU A 119 -15.95 -3.04 3.22
N GLU A 120 -15.34 -3.74 4.16
CA GLU A 120 -15.91 -4.95 4.76
C GLU A 120 -17.21 -4.66 5.52
N ALA A 121 -17.25 -3.56 6.29
CA ALA A 121 -18.46 -3.09 6.96
C ALA A 121 -19.61 -2.88 5.96
N ARG A 122 -19.35 -2.11 4.89
CA ARG A 122 -20.30 -1.84 3.81
C ARG A 122 -20.76 -3.12 3.09
N THR A 123 -19.85 -4.03 2.78
CA THR A 123 -20.20 -5.28 2.09
C THR A 123 -21.03 -6.20 2.99
N SER A 124 -20.79 -6.17 4.29
CA SER A 124 -21.55 -6.96 5.27
C SER A 124 -22.95 -6.39 5.53
N ASP A 125 -23.06 -5.06 5.58
CA ASP A 125 -24.33 -4.36 5.70
C ASP A 125 -24.39 -3.15 4.74
N PRO A 126 -24.99 -3.34 3.55
CA PRO A 126 -25.13 -2.27 2.56
C PRO A 126 -26.07 -1.13 2.97
N SER A 127 -26.79 -1.25 4.10
CA SER A 127 -27.68 -0.20 4.61
C SER A 127 -26.97 0.85 5.46
N LEU A 128 -25.70 0.62 5.80
CA LEU A 128 -24.89 1.57 6.58
C LEU A 128 -24.71 2.90 5.83
N GLU A 129 -24.90 3.99 6.55
CA GLU A 129 -24.66 5.35 6.04
C GLU A 129 -23.22 5.80 6.31
N SER A 130 -22.72 6.74 5.53
CA SER A 130 -21.38 7.32 5.77
C SER A 130 -21.31 7.99 7.14
N GLY A 131 -20.22 7.77 7.87
CA GLY A 131 -20.11 8.21 9.26
C GLY A 131 -18.87 7.67 9.95
N MET A 132 -18.82 7.82 11.27
CA MET A 132 -17.71 7.33 12.08
C MET A 132 -17.99 5.91 12.59
N TYR A 133 -17.02 5.01 12.44
CA TYR A 133 -17.15 3.60 12.81
C TYR A 133 -15.86 3.09 13.47
N PHE A 134 -16.00 2.07 14.30
CA PHE A 134 -14.87 1.26 14.73
C PHE A 134 -14.58 0.20 13.67
N ILE A 135 -13.30 0.06 13.32
CA ILE A 135 -12.79 -1.02 12.49
C ILE A 135 -11.57 -1.63 13.16
N ASP A 136 -11.29 -2.89 12.87
CA ASP A 136 -10.14 -3.61 13.42
C ASP A 136 -9.26 -4.24 12.31
N PRO A 137 -8.43 -3.43 11.62
CA PRO A 137 -7.59 -3.89 10.52
C PRO A 137 -6.66 -5.07 10.84
N ASP A 138 -6.04 -5.07 12.01
CA ASP A 138 -5.13 -6.15 12.42
C ASP A 138 -5.88 -7.40 12.93
N GLY A 139 -7.12 -7.21 13.41
CA GLY A 139 -8.18 -8.19 13.53
C GLY A 139 -8.53 -8.56 14.98
N GLN A 140 -9.80 -8.87 15.21
CA GLN A 140 -10.38 -9.03 16.54
C GLN A 140 -9.52 -9.82 17.53
N GLY A 141 -9.24 -9.18 18.67
CA GLY A 141 -8.54 -9.80 19.79
C GLY A 141 -7.09 -10.15 19.47
N ARG A 142 -6.54 -9.55 18.41
CA ARG A 142 -5.12 -9.57 18.07
C ARG A 142 -4.63 -8.14 18.10
N GLY A 143 -3.33 -8.01 18.28
CA GLY A 143 -2.69 -6.73 18.06
C GLY A 143 -3.17 -5.60 18.96
N ASP A 144 -3.49 -4.45 18.37
CA ASP A 144 -3.89 -3.22 19.05
C ASP A 144 -5.41 -3.09 19.09
N ASP A 145 -5.93 -2.23 19.97
CA ASP A 145 -7.37 -1.96 20.02
C ASP A 145 -7.92 -1.43 18.68
N PRO A 146 -9.21 -1.70 18.37
CA PRO A 146 -9.88 -1.17 17.17
C PRO A 146 -9.77 0.35 17.04
N ILE A 147 -9.69 0.83 15.80
CA ILE A 147 -9.51 2.26 15.49
C ILE A 147 -10.84 2.91 15.08
N TYR A 148 -11.02 4.18 15.47
CA TYR A 148 -12.21 4.96 15.17
C TYR A 148 -11.96 5.88 13.96
N VAL A 149 -12.61 5.56 12.84
CA VAL A 149 -12.33 6.14 11.52
C VAL A 149 -13.61 6.65 10.87
N TYR A 150 -13.45 7.52 9.87
CA TYR A 150 -14.57 7.88 9.01
C TYR A 150 -14.70 6.88 7.85
N CYS A 151 -15.86 6.27 7.73
CA CYS A 151 -16.22 5.40 6.61
C CYS A 151 -17.12 6.16 5.64
N ASN A 152 -16.69 6.27 4.39
CA ASN A 152 -17.58 6.66 3.31
C ASN A 152 -18.26 5.39 2.78
N MET A 153 -19.51 5.16 3.17
CA MET A 153 -20.23 3.93 2.77
C MET A 153 -20.69 3.97 1.31
N THR A 154 -20.66 5.14 0.64
CA THR A 154 -20.90 5.20 -0.80
C THR A 154 -19.75 4.55 -1.57
N THR A 155 -18.50 4.85 -1.21
CA THR A 155 -17.29 4.35 -1.89
C THR A 155 -16.69 3.10 -1.22
N GLY A 156 -16.94 2.90 0.07
CA GLY A 156 -16.28 1.91 0.93
C GLY A 156 -14.90 2.37 1.41
N SER A 157 -14.56 3.66 1.30
CA SER A 157 -13.25 4.18 1.72
C SER A 157 -13.19 4.44 3.23
N THR A 158 -11.98 4.31 3.76
CA THR A 158 -11.62 4.52 5.17
C THR A 158 -10.74 5.75 5.28
N SER A 159 -11.10 6.73 6.10
CA SER A 159 -10.29 7.93 6.37
C SER A 159 -9.85 7.97 7.83
N VAL A 160 -8.53 8.00 8.07
CA VAL A 160 -7.93 8.02 9.42
C VAL A 160 -7.68 9.45 9.88
N LEU A 161 -8.17 9.78 11.08
CA LEU A 161 -8.11 11.12 11.66
C LEU A 161 -6.75 11.40 12.32
N HIS A 162 -6.34 12.67 12.33
CA HIS A 162 -5.14 13.13 13.04
C HIS A 162 -5.29 14.57 13.57
N ASP A 163 -4.30 15.02 14.34
CA ASP A 163 -4.30 16.31 15.06
C ASP A 163 -3.85 17.54 14.23
N SER A 164 -3.75 17.42 12.92
CA SER A 164 -3.15 18.45 12.05
C SER A 164 -3.91 18.64 10.73
N GLU A 165 -5.23 18.43 10.77
CA GLU A 165 -6.13 18.58 9.62
C GLU A 165 -6.44 20.06 9.30
N ASP A 166 -6.29 20.95 10.27
CA ASP A 166 -6.48 22.40 10.10
C ASP A 166 -5.30 23.03 9.34
N SER A 167 -5.57 24.21 8.75
CA SER A 167 -4.53 25.02 8.13
C SER A 167 -3.66 25.71 9.19
N ILE A 168 -2.36 25.44 9.19
CA ILE A 168 -1.42 25.93 10.20
C ILE A 168 -0.39 26.84 9.54
N GLU A 169 -0.27 28.06 10.06
CA GLU A 169 0.77 29.00 9.67
C GLU A 169 2.09 28.65 10.36
N VAL A 170 3.15 28.58 9.56
CA VAL A 170 4.53 28.38 10.00
C VAL A 170 5.08 29.73 10.44
N GLY A 171 5.49 29.83 11.69
CA GLY A 171 6.19 31.02 12.19
C GLY A 171 7.53 31.24 11.47
N HIS A 172 8.15 32.40 11.70
CA HIS A 172 9.46 32.70 11.11
C HIS A 172 10.50 31.62 11.48
N CYS A 173 11.02 30.98 10.45
CA CYS A 173 11.92 29.85 10.52
C CYS A 173 12.95 29.98 9.39
N PHE A 174 14.15 30.40 9.77
CA PHE A 174 15.24 30.66 8.84
C PHE A 174 15.94 29.37 8.38
N ASP A 175 16.36 28.54 9.34
CA ASP A 175 17.15 27.34 9.09
C ASP A 175 16.31 26.22 8.41
N PRO A 176 16.94 25.33 7.63
CA PRO A 176 16.27 24.16 7.08
C PRO A 176 15.53 23.34 8.14
N GLY A 177 14.21 23.19 7.97
CA GLY A 177 13.36 22.40 8.87
C GLY A 177 13.33 22.86 10.33
N CYS A 178 13.64 24.12 10.65
CA CYS A 178 13.50 24.59 12.05
C CYS A 178 12.06 24.57 12.55
N TYR A 179 11.08 24.61 11.65
CA TYR A 179 9.70 24.27 11.96
C TYR A 179 9.54 22.77 11.78
N SER A 180 9.07 22.10 12.83
CA SER A 180 8.73 20.68 12.79
C SER A 180 7.37 20.45 13.42
N ARG A 181 6.49 19.77 12.68
CA ARG A 181 5.15 19.37 13.13
C ARG A 181 5.03 17.84 13.09
N PRO A 182 5.28 17.15 14.21
CA PRO A 182 4.93 15.74 14.36
C PRO A 182 3.40 15.58 14.26
N ILE A 183 2.96 14.53 13.56
CA ILE A 183 1.56 14.21 13.33
C ILE A 183 1.12 13.10 14.27
N LYS A 184 0.06 13.35 15.05
CA LYS A 184 -0.53 12.37 15.95
C LYS A 184 -1.85 11.87 15.35
N TYR A 185 -1.83 10.64 14.86
CA TYR A 185 -3.05 9.95 14.41
C TYR A 185 -3.87 9.44 15.60
N ASN A 186 -5.19 9.40 15.42
CA ASN A 186 -6.12 8.76 16.35
C ASN A 186 -6.16 7.22 16.16
N ALA A 187 -5.03 6.64 15.77
CA ALA A 187 -4.84 5.23 15.47
C ALA A 187 -3.36 4.90 15.67
N THR A 188 -3.05 3.67 16.05
CA THR A 188 -1.67 3.21 16.11
C THR A 188 -1.11 3.07 14.68
N LEU A 189 0.19 3.30 14.51
CA LEU A 189 0.83 3.11 13.20
C LEU A 189 0.66 1.67 12.71
N ARG A 190 0.58 0.70 13.63
CA ARG A 190 0.33 -0.71 13.33
C ARG A 190 -1.04 -0.95 12.71
N GLN A 191 -2.12 -0.41 13.29
CA GLN A 191 -3.45 -0.51 12.71
C GLN A 191 -3.55 0.19 11.35
N ILE A 192 -2.90 1.35 11.21
CA ILE A 192 -2.83 2.06 9.91
C ILE A 192 -2.09 1.22 8.85
N THR A 193 -1.01 0.54 9.25
CA THR A 193 -0.27 -0.37 8.37
C THR A 193 -1.15 -1.50 7.89
N MET A 194 -1.88 -2.15 8.80
CA MET A 194 -2.75 -3.27 8.43
C MET A 194 -3.90 -2.82 7.55
N LEU A 195 -4.47 -1.64 7.80
CA LEU A 195 -5.45 -1.02 6.91
C LEU A 195 -4.88 -0.82 5.50
N SER A 196 -3.64 -0.35 5.42
CA SER A 196 -2.93 -0.15 4.16
C SER A 196 -2.66 -1.45 3.41
N GLU A 197 -2.29 -2.51 4.13
CA GLU A 197 -2.07 -3.86 3.58
C GLU A 197 -3.34 -4.51 3.03
N LEU A 198 -4.50 -4.23 3.63
CA LEU A 198 -5.80 -4.74 3.19
C LEU A 198 -6.39 -3.93 2.03
N SER A 199 -5.97 -2.68 1.88
CA SER A 199 -6.52 -1.74 0.90
C SER A 199 -5.78 -1.82 -0.43
N ASN A 200 -6.52 -1.60 -1.52
CA ASN A 200 -5.91 -1.57 -2.85
C ASN A 200 -5.09 -0.30 -3.07
N VAL A 201 -5.61 0.84 -2.59
CA VAL A 201 -4.98 2.16 -2.72
C VAL A 201 -5.08 2.89 -1.39
N CYS A 202 -4.00 3.55 -1.00
CA CYS A 202 -4.00 4.53 0.07
C CYS A 202 -3.41 5.83 -0.45
N GLN A 203 -3.99 6.95 -0.03
CA GLN A 203 -3.55 8.28 -0.45
C GLN A 203 -3.62 9.28 0.70
N GLN A 204 -2.76 10.30 0.62
CA GLN A 204 -2.79 11.43 1.55
C GLN A 204 -2.41 12.72 0.82
N SER A 205 -3.04 13.83 1.18
CA SER A 205 -2.76 15.14 0.57
C SER A 205 -1.96 16.03 1.51
N ILE A 206 -1.02 16.79 0.94
CA ILE A 206 -0.37 17.91 1.61
C ILE A 206 -0.62 19.14 0.73
N LYS A 207 -1.10 20.22 1.34
CA LYS A 207 -1.21 21.52 0.70
C LYS A 207 -0.27 22.49 1.40
N VAL A 208 0.47 23.28 0.63
CA VAL A 208 1.30 24.36 1.17
C VAL A 208 1.06 25.66 0.39
N ASP A 209 0.64 26.70 1.11
CA ASP A 209 0.59 28.07 0.63
C ASP A 209 1.88 28.80 1.09
N CYS A 210 2.57 29.47 0.17
CA CYS A 210 3.93 29.97 0.38
C CYS A 210 4.17 31.34 -0.27
N TYR A 211 4.98 32.16 0.38
CA TYR A 211 5.50 33.41 -0.13
C TYR A 211 6.95 33.56 0.36
N ASP A 212 7.92 33.61 -0.55
CA ASP A 212 9.35 33.68 -0.21
C ASP A 212 9.77 32.60 0.81
N ALA A 213 9.36 31.35 0.55
CA ALA A 213 9.54 30.20 1.44
C ALA A 213 9.80 28.91 0.63
N ALA A 214 10.85 28.95 -0.20
CA ALA A 214 11.19 27.87 -1.13
C ALA A 214 11.44 26.52 -0.44
N PHE A 215 10.98 25.43 -1.08
CA PHE A 215 11.23 24.07 -0.59
C PHE A 215 12.67 23.67 -0.81
N GLU A 216 13.25 24.07 -1.94
CA GLU A 216 14.67 23.94 -2.22
C GLU A 216 15.25 25.27 -2.71
N PHE A 217 16.42 25.65 -2.16
CA PHE A 217 17.13 26.85 -2.62
C PHE A 217 18.64 26.59 -2.65
N ASN A 218 19.28 26.88 -3.78
CA ASN A 218 20.71 26.61 -4.01
C ASN A 218 21.14 25.16 -3.67
N GLY A 219 20.28 24.17 -3.96
CA GLY A 219 20.54 22.75 -3.68
C GLY A 219 20.37 22.34 -2.21
N ILE A 220 19.90 23.26 -1.36
CA ILE A 220 19.62 23.02 0.06
C ILE A 220 18.11 22.84 0.23
N PRO A 221 17.65 21.70 0.76
CA PRO A 221 16.23 21.48 1.02
C PRO A 221 15.84 22.13 2.34
N TYR A 222 14.83 22.98 2.31
CA TYR A 222 14.25 23.65 3.48
C TYR A 222 12.92 23.02 3.91
N ALA A 223 12.31 22.19 3.06
CA ALA A 223 11.06 21.50 3.37
C ALA A 223 11.09 20.01 2.98
N TRP A 224 10.49 19.17 3.81
CA TRP A 224 10.29 17.74 3.58
C TRP A 224 9.19 17.20 4.49
N TRP A 225 8.66 16.02 4.17
CA TRP A 225 7.83 15.24 5.08
C TRP A 225 8.56 13.97 5.51
N THR A 226 8.22 13.47 6.69
CA THR A 226 8.76 12.21 7.21
C THR A 226 7.77 11.09 6.94
N ASP A 227 8.25 9.99 6.37
CA ASP A 227 7.43 8.82 6.09
C ASP A 227 7.18 7.96 7.34
N ARG A 228 6.39 6.90 7.16
CA ARG A 228 6.07 5.94 8.22
C ARG A 228 7.28 5.19 8.81
N ASN A 229 8.39 5.15 8.09
CA ASN A 229 9.63 4.47 8.49
C ASN A 229 10.64 5.44 9.12
N GLY A 230 10.31 6.73 9.19
CA GLY A 230 11.17 7.77 9.75
C GLY A 230 12.10 8.44 8.75
N GLU A 231 11.98 8.14 7.45
CA GLU A 231 12.84 8.68 6.40
C GLU A 231 12.27 9.98 5.82
N SER A 232 13.15 10.93 5.48
CA SER A 232 12.76 12.20 4.85
C SER A 232 12.45 12.04 3.36
N ARG A 233 11.33 12.63 2.93
CA ARG A 233 10.82 12.60 1.56
C ARG A 233 10.61 14.03 1.04
N TYR A 234 11.02 14.28 -0.21
CA TYR A 234 11.12 15.63 -0.80
C TYR A 234 10.15 15.86 -1.97
N PHE A 235 9.37 14.84 -2.34
CA PHE A 235 8.30 14.96 -3.32
C PHE A 235 6.96 15.20 -2.61
N TRP A 236 6.09 16.01 -3.20
CA TRP A 236 4.84 16.47 -2.57
C TRP A 236 3.59 15.96 -3.29
N ALA A 237 3.75 15.24 -4.40
CA ALA A 237 2.67 14.57 -5.12
C ALA A 237 3.17 13.34 -5.88
N GLY A 238 2.28 12.39 -6.17
CA GLY A 238 2.56 11.21 -6.97
C GLY A 238 3.16 10.04 -6.16
N ASN A 239 3.93 9.20 -6.86
CA ASN A 239 4.61 8.03 -6.30
C ASN A 239 6.12 8.23 -6.29
N ASN A 240 6.80 7.56 -5.36
CA ASN A 240 8.24 7.55 -5.32
C ASN A 240 8.82 6.77 -6.51
N ASN A 241 9.43 7.48 -7.46
CA ASN A 241 10.22 6.88 -8.53
C ASN A 241 11.68 6.83 -8.09
N ASN A 242 12.05 5.78 -7.34
CA ASN A 242 13.38 5.45 -6.78
C ASN A 242 14.61 5.46 -7.75
N ALA A 243 14.55 6.19 -8.87
CA ALA A 243 15.61 6.34 -9.85
C ALA A 243 16.72 7.33 -9.42
N SER A 244 16.51 8.19 -8.42
CA SER A 244 17.52 9.17 -7.99
C SER A 244 17.42 9.48 -6.49
N GLY A 245 18.56 9.62 -5.81
CA GLY A 245 18.61 10.23 -4.48
C GLY A 245 18.07 11.67 -4.55
N ARG A 246 17.10 11.98 -3.68
CA ARG A 246 16.38 13.27 -3.57
C ARG A 246 15.51 13.62 -4.79
N TYR A 247 14.43 12.86 -4.99
CA TYR A 247 13.35 13.24 -5.91
C TYR A 247 12.53 14.40 -5.33
N HIS A 248 12.63 15.58 -5.94
CA HIS A 248 11.91 16.79 -5.54
C HIS A 248 10.94 17.21 -6.65
N THR A 249 9.63 17.09 -6.38
CA THR A 249 8.60 17.44 -7.36
C THR A 249 7.28 17.74 -6.67
N CYS A 250 6.46 18.57 -7.29
CA CYS A 250 5.08 18.82 -6.91
C CYS A 250 4.16 18.50 -8.09
N GLN A 251 2.85 18.49 -7.85
CA GLN A 251 1.88 18.15 -8.89
C GLN A 251 2.01 19.04 -10.13
N CYS A 252 2.26 20.34 -9.97
CA CYS A 252 2.42 21.24 -11.11
C CYS A 252 3.67 20.91 -11.96
N GLY A 253 4.72 20.36 -11.32
CA GLY A 253 5.94 19.95 -12.00
C GLY A 253 5.71 18.68 -12.81
N LEU A 254 4.96 17.73 -12.24
CA LEU A 254 4.51 16.52 -12.94
C LEU A 254 3.64 16.86 -14.15
N ASP A 255 2.75 17.84 -14.00
CA ASP A 255 1.83 18.27 -15.07
C ASP A 255 2.46 19.27 -16.06
N GLY A 256 3.67 19.77 -15.78
CA GLY A 256 4.35 20.79 -16.59
C GLY A 256 3.62 22.14 -16.65
N ASN A 257 2.83 22.46 -15.61
CA ASN A 257 1.95 23.62 -15.55
C ASN A 257 2.21 24.56 -14.36
N CYS A 258 3.36 24.42 -13.68
CA CYS A 258 3.80 25.40 -12.68
C CYS A 258 3.83 26.81 -13.27
N LYS A 259 3.66 27.83 -12.41
CA LYS A 259 3.64 29.24 -12.83
C LYS A 259 4.90 29.62 -13.60
N ASP A 260 6.04 29.17 -13.11
CA ASP A 260 7.25 29.06 -13.90
C ASP A 260 7.43 27.60 -14.34
N LYS A 261 7.33 27.36 -15.64
CA LYS A 261 7.44 26.01 -16.23
C LYS A 261 8.83 25.39 -16.09
N SER A 262 9.84 26.17 -15.68
CA SER A 262 11.19 25.65 -15.40
C SER A 262 11.35 25.09 -13.99
N LEU A 263 10.37 25.32 -13.10
CA LEU A 263 10.40 24.86 -11.72
C LEU A 263 9.70 23.51 -11.52
N SER A 264 10.12 22.80 -10.46
CA SER A 264 9.52 21.52 -10.06
C SER A 264 8.33 21.68 -9.11
N CYS A 265 8.25 22.82 -8.42
CA CYS A 265 7.19 23.24 -7.51
C CYS A 265 6.97 24.74 -7.64
N ASN A 266 5.75 25.24 -7.35
CA ASN A 266 5.49 26.67 -7.35
C ASN A 266 6.20 27.36 -6.18
N CYS A 267 6.31 26.72 -5.02
CA CYS A 267 6.94 27.31 -3.85
C CYS A 267 8.43 27.57 -4.01
N ASP A 268 9.13 26.92 -4.95
CA ASP A 268 10.53 27.22 -5.27
C ASP A 268 10.73 28.51 -6.08
N SER A 269 9.66 29.22 -6.40
CA SER A 269 9.74 30.43 -7.19
C SER A 269 10.24 31.61 -6.36
N ASP A 270 11.15 32.39 -6.95
CA ASP A 270 11.57 33.70 -6.42
C ASP A 270 10.56 34.83 -6.74
N LEU A 271 9.38 34.50 -7.28
CA LEU A 271 8.35 35.50 -7.58
C LEU A 271 7.77 36.07 -6.28
N ALA A 272 7.70 37.40 -6.19
CA ALA A 272 7.07 38.11 -5.08
C ALA A 272 5.53 38.09 -5.14
N ILE A 273 4.94 36.89 -5.25
CA ILE A 273 3.50 36.63 -5.25
C ILE A 273 3.23 35.42 -4.36
N GLU A 274 2.06 35.39 -3.70
CA GLU A 274 1.64 34.21 -2.93
C GLU A 274 1.37 33.08 -3.91
N LEU A 275 2.11 31.99 -3.74
CA LEU A 275 1.99 30.77 -4.52
C LEU A 275 1.46 29.66 -3.64
N SER A 276 0.95 28.62 -4.29
CA SER A 276 0.45 27.46 -3.58
C SER A 276 0.85 26.23 -4.36
N ASP A 277 1.51 25.31 -3.67
CA ASP A 277 1.59 23.93 -4.10
C ASP A 277 0.39 23.22 -3.48
N VAL A 278 -0.72 23.33 -4.21
CA VAL A 278 -1.90 22.51 -3.99
C VAL A 278 -1.76 21.27 -4.84
N GLY A 279 -2.16 20.16 -4.27
CA GLY A 279 -2.58 19.01 -5.04
C GLY A 279 -3.90 19.15 -5.82
N PHE A 280 -4.48 20.35 -5.98
CA PHE A 280 -5.83 20.44 -6.55
C PHE A 280 -6.07 21.71 -7.37
N LEU A 281 -6.61 21.49 -8.58
CA LEU A 281 -7.19 22.50 -9.47
C LEU A 281 -8.69 22.67 -9.15
N ASP A 282 -9.15 23.91 -9.19
CA ASP A 282 -10.48 24.44 -8.86
C ASP A 282 -11.65 23.95 -9.75
N SER A 283 -11.90 22.63 -9.86
CA SER A 283 -13.18 22.14 -10.43
C SER A 283 -13.57 20.73 -9.96
N TRP A 284 -14.80 20.60 -9.45
CA TRP A 284 -15.40 19.38 -8.89
C TRP A 284 -15.53 18.21 -9.89
N GLN A 285 -15.26 18.40 -11.19
CA GLN A 285 -15.51 17.37 -12.21
C GLN A 285 -14.29 16.49 -12.56
N HIS A 286 -13.13 16.70 -11.93
CA HIS A 286 -11.89 15.95 -12.19
C HIS A 286 -11.36 15.10 -11.02
N ILE A 287 -12.21 14.76 -10.04
CA ILE A 287 -11.88 13.86 -8.90
C ILE A 287 -11.49 12.42 -9.36
N LEU A 288 -11.65 12.09 -10.64
CA LEU A 288 -11.25 10.80 -11.22
C LEU A 288 -9.82 10.77 -11.82
N ARG A 289 -9.03 11.84 -11.67
CA ARG A 289 -7.59 11.83 -12.00
C ARG A 289 -6.77 12.16 -10.75
N ASN A 290 -5.81 11.27 -10.46
CA ASN A 290 -4.85 11.28 -9.36
C ASN A 290 -3.91 12.51 -9.36
N THR A 291 -4.44 13.72 -9.25
CA THR A 291 -3.64 14.92 -9.16
C THR A 291 -3.47 15.27 -7.69
N GLY A 292 -2.22 15.32 -7.22
CA GLY A 292 -1.86 16.06 -6.01
C GLY A 292 -1.83 15.31 -4.69
N THR A 293 -1.93 13.99 -4.73
CA THR A 293 -1.87 13.13 -3.56
C THR A 293 -0.61 12.27 -3.59
N LEU A 294 -0.04 12.04 -2.42
CA LEU A 294 0.91 10.95 -2.19
C LEU A 294 0.13 9.64 -2.31
N MET A 295 0.60 8.69 -3.12
CA MET A 295 -0.11 7.42 -3.34
C MET A 295 0.72 6.17 -3.00
N ASP A 296 1.94 6.37 -2.48
CA ASP A 296 2.83 5.27 -2.12
C ASP A 296 2.49 4.72 -0.73
N LYS A 297 1.74 3.62 -0.71
CA LYS A 297 1.28 2.96 0.51
C LYS A 297 2.42 2.44 1.41
N GLU A 298 3.61 2.21 0.84
CA GLU A 298 4.79 1.78 1.60
C GLU A 298 5.43 2.93 2.39
N LEU A 299 5.09 4.17 2.06
CA LEU A 299 5.60 5.39 2.71
C LEU A 299 4.56 6.07 3.61
N LEU A 300 3.28 5.93 3.28
CA LEU A 300 2.19 6.55 4.04
C LEU A 300 1.87 5.78 5.34
N PRO A 301 1.44 6.48 6.41
CA PRO A 301 1.08 7.89 6.48
C PRO A 301 2.27 8.86 6.64
N VAL A 302 2.03 10.14 6.38
CA VAL A 302 2.93 11.24 6.76
C VAL A 302 3.01 11.34 8.29
N THR A 303 4.21 11.24 8.86
CA THR A 303 4.44 11.25 10.32
C THR A 303 4.94 12.59 10.85
N ALA A 304 5.56 13.42 10.01
CA ALA A 304 5.94 14.79 10.36
C ALA A 304 6.06 15.68 9.12
N LEU A 305 5.85 16.98 9.31
CA LEU A 305 6.11 18.02 8.30
C LEU A 305 7.21 18.97 8.79
N HIS A 306 8.13 19.32 7.90
CA HIS A 306 9.25 20.20 8.20
C HIS A 306 9.33 21.32 7.17
N PHE A 307 9.50 22.54 7.65
CA PHE A 307 9.56 23.75 6.81
C PHE A 307 10.63 24.71 7.34
N GLY A 308 11.10 25.60 6.46
CA GLY A 308 12.02 26.68 6.77
C GLY A 308 11.99 27.77 5.71
N ARG A 309 13.07 28.56 5.66
CA ARG A 309 13.28 29.64 4.68
C ARG A 309 12.31 30.82 4.77
N THR A 310 11.53 30.99 5.84
CA THR A 310 10.75 32.22 6.06
C THR A 310 11.63 33.31 6.65
N ILE A 311 12.48 33.91 5.80
CA ILE A 311 13.55 34.86 6.18
C ILE A 311 13.04 36.29 6.37
N ALA A 312 12.26 36.80 5.43
CA ALA A 312 11.75 38.16 5.49
C ALA A 312 10.52 38.23 6.41
N PRO A 313 10.22 39.40 7.02
CA PRO A 313 8.98 39.60 7.77
C PRO A 313 7.72 39.40 6.94
N THR A 314 7.84 39.51 5.61
CA THR A 314 6.76 39.25 4.66
C THR A 314 6.69 37.80 4.20
N SER A 315 7.73 36.98 4.45
CA SER A 315 7.75 35.57 4.07
C SER A 315 6.68 34.81 4.85
N THR A 316 5.85 34.04 4.15
CA THR A 316 4.80 33.22 4.76
C THR A 316 4.90 31.78 4.27
N ASN A 317 4.55 30.86 5.16
CA ASN A 317 4.37 29.46 4.82
C ASN A 317 3.19 28.93 5.65
N ARG A 318 2.26 28.23 5.02
CA ARG A 318 1.07 27.69 5.65
C ARG A 318 0.82 26.31 5.07
N HIS A 319 0.65 25.32 5.92
CA HIS A 319 0.43 23.95 5.46
C HIS A 319 -0.91 23.39 5.93
N THR A 320 -1.40 22.37 5.23
CA THR A 320 -2.58 21.60 5.60
C THR A 320 -2.35 20.15 5.20
N LEU A 321 -2.54 19.23 6.14
CA LEU A 321 -2.40 17.80 5.92
C LEU A 321 -3.79 17.15 5.87
N GLY A 322 -4.10 16.49 4.78
CA GLY A 322 -5.32 15.70 4.66
C GLY A 322 -5.22 14.38 5.40
N ARG A 323 -6.39 13.78 5.68
CA ARG A 323 -6.48 12.42 6.25
C ARG A 323 -5.82 11.39 5.34
N LEU A 324 -5.32 10.32 5.93
CA LEU A 324 -4.97 9.13 5.18
C LEU A 324 -6.26 8.43 4.74
N GLU A 325 -6.45 8.32 3.43
CA GLU A 325 -7.62 7.66 2.83
C GLU A 325 -7.21 6.36 2.15
N CYS A 326 -7.77 5.25 2.61
CA CYS A 326 -7.53 3.92 2.06
C CYS A 326 -8.82 3.33 1.49
N SER A 327 -8.74 2.72 0.31
CA SER A 327 -9.91 2.20 -0.41
C SER A 327 -9.62 0.96 -1.25
N GLY A 328 -10.70 0.26 -1.62
CA GLY A 328 -10.63 -1.01 -2.34
C GLY A 328 -10.13 -2.15 -1.48
N LYS A 329 -10.11 -3.36 -2.06
CA LYS A 329 -9.58 -4.57 -1.44
C LYS A 329 -8.45 -5.10 -2.32
N VAL A 330 -7.36 -5.56 -1.72
CA VAL A 330 -6.32 -6.27 -2.49
C VAL A 330 -6.92 -7.49 -3.18
N VAL A 331 -6.78 -7.56 -4.50
CA VAL A 331 -7.19 -8.72 -5.31
C VAL A 331 -5.93 -9.49 -5.69
N LEU A 332 -5.78 -10.69 -5.14
CA LEU A 332 -4.73 -11.61 -5.55
C LEU A 332 -5.26 -12.51 -6.66
N ASN A 333 -4.61 -12.45 -7.82
CA ASN A 333 -4.92 -13.33 -8.94
C ASN A 333 -4.02 -14.58 -8.88
N GLY A 334 -4.64 -15.75 -8.74
CA GLY A 334 -3.94 -17.03 -8.69
C GLY A 334 -3.55 -17.47 -7.28
N MET A 335 -2.60 -18.39 -7.19
CA MET A 335 -2.18 -18.98 -5.93
C MET A 335 -1.36 -17.96 -5.11
N PRO A 336 -1.69 -17.74 -3.81
CA PRO A 336 -0.92 -16.89 -2.90
C PRO A 336 0.56 -17.26 -2.89
N SER A 337 1.43 -16.26 -2.78
CA SER A 337 2.89 -16.45 -2.82
C SER A 337 3.58 -16.32 -1.45
N SER A 338 2.80 -16.05 -0.40
CA SER A 338 3.29 -15.89 0.97
C SER A 338 2.16 -16.03 2.00
N CYS A 339 2.52 -16.16 3.27
CA CYS A 339 1.59 -16.04 4.40
C CYS A 339 0.95 -14.65 4.46
N GLN A 340 1.66 -13.59 4.09
CA GLN A 340 1.08 -12.25 4.00
C GLN A 340 -0.04 -12.19 2.95
N ASP A 341 0.15 -12.84 1.80
CA ASP A 341 -0.89 -12.95 0.78
C ASP A 341 -2.12 -13.71 1.28
N LEU A 342 -1.90 -14.82 1.99
CA LEU A 342 -2.98 -15.58 2.63
C LEU A 342 -3.73 -14.73 3.66
N TRP A 343 -3.02 -13.97 4.48
CA TRP A 343 -3.61 -13.05 5.45
C TRP A 343 -4.48 -11.98 4.75
N ARG A 344 -3.99 -11.38 3.67
CA ARG A 344 -4.73 -10.36 2.88
C ARG A 344 -6.06 -10.87 2.33
N ILE A 345 -6.15 -12.16 2.00
CA ILE A 345 -7.39 -12.78 1.50
C ILE A 345 -8.26 -13.38 2.61
N GLY A 346 -7.89 -13.19 3.88
CA GLY A 346 -8.73 -13.50 5.04
C GLY A 346 -8.36 -14.76 5.82
N TYR A 347 -7.20 -15.36 5.57
CA TYR A 347 -6.73 -16.47 6.40
C TYR A 347 -6.30 -15.96 7.78
N THR A 348 -6.74 -16.67 8.82
CA THR A 348 -6.55 -16.24 10.21
C THR A 348 -6.08 -17.37 11.14
N LEU A 349 -6.10 -18.63 10.70
CA LEU A 349 -5.71 -19.79 11.51
C LEU A 349 -4.25 -20.16 11.27
N SER A 350 -3.40 -20.15 12.30
CA SER A 350 -2.00 -20.57 12.12
C SER A 350 -1.92 -22.04 11.69
N GLY A 351 -1.01 -22.39 10.79
CA GLY A 351 -0.92 -23.75 10.25
C GLY A 351 -0.07 -23.89 9.00
N LEU A 352 -0.11 -25.07 8.40
CA LEU A 352 0.59 -25.38 7.15
C LEU A 352 -0.26 -24.98 5.94
N TYR A 353 0.33 -24.23 5.03
CA TYR A 353 -0.31 -23.74 3.82
C TYR A 353 0.54 -24.00 2.59
N SER A 354 -0.13 -24.22 1.46
CA SER A 354 0.52 -24.30 0.15
C SER A 354 0.53 -22.92 -0.51
N ILE A 355 1.70 -22.47 -0.93
CA ILE A 355 1.90 -21.21 -1.65
C ILE A 355 2.65 -21.44 -2.97
N LYS A 356 2.58 -20.47 -3.87
CA LYS A 356 3.44 -20.43 -5.06
C LYS A 356 4.88 -20.15 -4.62
N GLY A 357 5.81 -21.04 -4.98
CA GLY A 357 7.22 -20.87 -4.69
C GLY A 357 7.83 -19.65 -5.40
N SER A 358 8.73 -18.94 -4.73
CA SER A 358 9.32 -17.69 -5.23
C SER A 358 10.35 -17.90 -6.35
N SER A 359 10.97 -19.09 -6.42
CA SER A 359 12.12 -19.39 -7.27
C SER A 359 11.94 -20.60 -8.18
N SER A 360 10.82 -21.30 -8.06
CA SER A 360 10.53 -22.49 -8.85
C SER A 360 9.06 -22.46 -9.20
N ASN A 361 8.68 -22.82 -10.43
CA ASN A 361 7.28 -22.99 -10.84
C ASN A 361 6.61 -24.18 -10.11
N LYS A 362 6.86 -24.31 -8.81
CA LYS A 362 6.46 -25.37 -7.90
C LYS A 362 5.69 -24.79 -6.74
N VAL A 363 4.92 -25.66 -6.11
CA VAL A 363 4.21 -25.34 -4.89
C VAL A 363 5.13 -25.57 -3.69
N GLU A 364 5.17 -24.62 -2.78
CA GLU A 364 5.89 -24.71 -1.52
C GLU A 364 4.91 -24.84 -0.36
N THR A 365 5.32 -25.56 0.68
CA THR A 365 4.63 -25.63 1.95
C THR A 365 5.30 -24.68 2.94
N VAL A 366 4.51 -23.80 3.53
CA VAL A 366 4.93 -22.87 4.57
C VAL A 366 4.09 -23.08 5.82
N TYR A 367 4.66 -22.81 6.99
CA TYR A 367 3.90 -22.61 8.20
C TYR A 367 3.63 -21.12 8.36
N CYS A 368 2.36 -20.74 8.41
CA CYS A 368 1.94 -19.38 8.68
C CYS A 368 1.53 -19.26 10.15
N ASP A 369 2.18 -18.36 10.89
CA ASP A 369 1.74 -17.98 12.23
C ASP A 369 0.91 -16.69 12.16
N PHE A 370 -0.41 -16.81 11.98
CA PHE A 370 -1.32 -15.66 11.95
C PHE A 370 -1.61 -15.05 13.32
N SER A 371 -0.92 -15.47 14.38
CA SER A 371 -0.80 -14.65 15.60
C SER A 371 0.16 -13.46 15.39
N LYS A 372 1.05 -13.56 14.38
CA LYS A 372 1.92 -12.49 13.90
C LYS A 372 1.22 -11.67 12.82
N LEU A 373 1.70 -10.46 12.61
CA LEU A 373 1.19 -9.56 11.59
C LEU A 373 2.06 -9.58 10.32
N PRO A 374 1.50 -9.20 9.16
CA PRO A 374 2.26 -8.82 7.97
C PRO A 374 3.50 -7.97 8.30
N GLY A 375 4.68 -8.42 7.84
CA GLY A 375 5.97 -7.76 8.10
C GLY A 375 6.76 -8.33 9.28
N ASP A 376 6.15 -9.12 10.15
CA ASP A 376 6.88 -9.79 11.24
C ASP A 376 7.77 -10.92 10.69
N GLN A 377 9.00 -11.02 11.20
CA GLN A 377 9.98 -12.01 10.76
C GLN A 377 9.51 -13.47 10.94
N ASP A 378 8.64 -13.72 11.92
CA ASP A 378 8.15 -15.06 12.27
C ASP A 378 6.77 -15.40 11.68
N LEU A 379 6.20 -14.52 10.84
CA LEU A 379 4.90 -14.77 10.20
C LEU A 379 4.93 -16.01 9.30
N GLU A 380 6.05 -16.23 8.62
CA GLU A 380 6.21 -17.31 7.64
C GLU A 380 7.47 -18.11 7.94
N THR A 381 7.31 -19.42 8.14
CA THR A 381 8.42 -20.37 8.17
C THR A 381 8.34 -21.30 6.96
N ARG A 382 9.38 -21.31 6.13
CA ARG A 382 9.46 -22.23 4.99
C ARG A 382 9.72 -23.66 5.46
N ILE A 383 8.83 -24.57 5.11
CA ILE A 383 8.92 -25.98 5.52
C ILE A 383 9.58 -26.80 4.41
N GLY A 384 9.18 -26.59 3.16
CA GLY A 384 9.80 -27.28 2.01
C GLY A 384 9.01 -27.14 0.72
N SER A 385 9.50 -27.75 -0.34
CA SER A 385 8.84 -27.77 -1.65
C SER A 385 8.06 -29.07 -1.86
N ASN A 386 6.85 -28.96 -2.41
CA ASN A 386 6.07 -30.11 -2.85
C ASN A 386 6.21 -30.27 -4.37
N ASN A 387 6.73 -31.41 -4.80
CA ASN A 387 6.64 -31.81 -6.22
C ASN A 387 5.23 -32.34 -6.45
N ILE A 388 4.30 -31.45 -6.77
CA ILE A 388 2.95 -31.84 -7.14
C ILE A 388 2.98 -32.37 -8.58
N ILE A 389 2.47 -33.58 -8.77
CA ILE A 389 2.36 -34.25 -10.05
C ILE A 389 0.87 -34.55 -10.25
N SER A 390 0.26 -34.04 -11.33
CA SER A 390 -1.19 -34.18 -11.50
C SER A 390 -1.58 -35.60 -11.96
N VAL A 391 -0.75 -36.24 -12.78
CA VAL A 391 -0.85 -37.66 -13.14
C VAL A 391 0.57 -38.24 -13.16
N PRO A 392 0.84 -39.32 -12.40
CA PRO A 392 2.15 -39.94 -12.41
C PRO A 392 2.54 -40.43 -13.81
N VAL A 393 3.79 -40.25 -14.18
CA VAL A 393 4.34 -40.73 -15.45
C VAL A 393 5.61 -41.49 -15.14
N TYR A 394 5.60 -42.80 -15.35
CA TYR A 394 6.80 -43.63 -15.21
C TYR A 394 6.67 -44.94 -15.97
N PHE A 395 7.77 -45.39 -16.55
CA PHE A 395 7.82 -46.64 -17.29
C PHE A 395 9.10 -47.43 -16.99
N THR A 396 9.01 -48.73 -17.19
CA THR A 396 10.14 -49.66 -17.23
C THR A 396 9.83 -50.71 -18.30
N VAL A 397 10.59 -50.67 -19.38
CA VAL A 397 10.50 -51.60 -20.49
C VAL A 397 11.82 -52.36 -20.66
N GLY A 398 11.73 -53.58 -21.18
CA GLY A 398 12.86 -54.47 -21.33
C GLY A 398 12.84 -55.20 -22.66
N ARG A 399 14.04 -55.62 -23.05
CA ARG A 399 14.30 -56.45 -24.22
C ARG A 399 15.15 -57.64 -23.83
N THR A 400 14.74 -58.81 -24.32
CA THR A 400 15.36 -60.13 -24.09
C THR A 400 15.70 -60.87 -25.40
N THR A 401 15.28 -60.33 -26.54
CA THR A 401 15.51 -60.87 -27.88
C THR A 401 16.54 -60.04 -28.64
N SER A 402 17.26 -60.68 -29.57
CA SER A 402 18.30 -60.01 -30.36
C SER A 402 17.76 -58.79 -31.13
N PHE A 403 18.52 -57.70 -31.13
CA PHE A 403 18.32 -56.51 -31.94
C PHE A 403 19.66 -56.11 -32.57
N THR A 404 19.69 -56.12 -33.90
CA THR A 404 20.92 -55.95 -34.70
C THR A 404 20.78 -54.84 -35.75
N THR A 405 19.59 -54.26 -35.91
CA THR A 405 19.31 -53.29 -36.97
C THR A 405 19.91 -51.93 -36.61
N LEU A 406 20.97 -51.54 -37.32
CA LEU A 406 21.66 -50.28 -37.08
C LEU A 406 20.84 -49.08 -37.56
N ASN A 407 21.08 -47.93 -36.94
CA ASN A 407 20.38 -46.66 -37.22
C ASN A 407 18.86 -46.77 -37.10
N THR A 408 18.37 -47.65 -36.22
CA THR A 408 16.95 -47.79 -35.93
C THR A 408 16.67 -47.67 -34.43
N ILE A 409 15.47 -47.18 -34.13
CA ILE A 409 15.01 -46.99 -32.75
C ILE A 409 14.84 -48.36 -32.10
N LEU A 410 15.38 -48.52 -30.90
CA LEU A 410 15.27 -49.74 -30.13
C LEU A 410 13.82 -49.93 -29.64
N SER A 411 13.15 -50.95 -30.15
CA SER A 411 11.85 -51.39 -29.65
C SER A 411 11.99 -52.40 -28.51
N PHE A 412 10.92 -52.54 -27.72
CA PHE A 412 10.89 -53.38 -26.54
C PHE A 412 9.70 -54.34 -26.60
N GLU A 413 9.89 -55.58 -26.17
CA GLU A 413 8.85 -56.63 -26.17
C GLU A 413 8.33 -56.95 -24.76
N LYS A 414 8.93 -56.39 -23.71
CA LYS A 414 8.54 -56.62 -22.32
C LYS A 414 8.20 -55.30 -21.62
N GLU A 415 6.95 -55.14 -21.23
CA GLU A 415 6.50 -54.08 -20.31
C GLU A 415 6.56 -54.60 -18.88
N SER A 416 7.29 -53.92 -18.00
CA SER A 416 7.16 -54.14 -16.56
C SER A 416 6.18 -53.16 -15.93
N LEU A 417 6.16 -51.92 -16.43
CA LEU A 417 5.33 -50.82 -15.95
C LEU A 417 5.27 -49.72 -17.00
N ASN A 418 4.12 -49.06 -17.17
CA ASN A 418 3.95 -47.92 -18.07
C ASN A 418 2.78 -47.03 -17.62
N VAL A 419 2.94 -46.36 -16.47
CA VAL A 419 1.89 -45.48 -15.93
C VAL A 419 1.92 -44.14 -16.65
N GLY A 420 0.75 -43.68 -17.06
CA GLY A 420 0.56 -42.47 -17.86
C GLY A 420 0.65 -42.71 -19.37
N ASP A 421 0.81 -43.97 -19.82
CA ASP A 421 0.83 -44.40 -21.23
C ASP A 421 1.77 -43.57 -22.12
N ALA A 422 2.86 -43.08 -21.53
CA ALA A 422 3.78 -42.16 -22.19
C ALA A 422 4.86 -42.87 -23.02
N PHE A 423 5.05 -44.18 -22.84
CA PHE A 423 5.99 -44.98 -23.61
C PHE A 423 5.27 -45.92 -24.58
N ASN A 424 5.69 -45.94 -25.85
CA ASN A 424 5.21 -46.89 -26.85
C ASN A 424 6.27 -47.97 -27.12
N MET A 425 5.98 -49.20 -26.72
CA MET A 425 6.90 -50.35 -26.87
C MET A 425 7.26 -50.69 -28.32
N LEU A 426 6.29 -50.58 -29.23
CA LEU A 426 6.46 -50.96 -30.64
C LEU A 426 7.37 -49.97 -31.36
N THR A 427 7.18 -48.67 -31.09
CA THR A 427 8.00 -47.62 -31.70
C THR A 427 9.31 -47.37 -30.93
N GLY A 428 9.38 -47.73 -29.65
CA GLY A 428 10.53 -47.47 -28.77
C GLY A 428 10.62 -46.02 -28.29
N VAL A 429 9.51 -45.27 -28.37
CA VAL A 429 9.49 -43.82 -28.15
C VAL A 429 8.71 -43.48 -26.88
N PHE A 430 9.34 -42.71 -26.00
CA PHE A 430 8.68 -41.96 -24.95
C PHE A 430 8.19 -40.62 -25.50
N THR A 431 6.96 -40.22 -25.21
CA THR A 431 6.43 -38.88 -25.52
C THR A 431 6.04 -38.20 -24.22
N ALA A 432 6.64 -37.05 -23.91
CA ALA A 432 6.35 -36.29 -22.70
C ALA A 432 4.89 -35.81 -22.70
N PRO A 433 4.05 -36.24 -21.75
CA PRO A 433 2.65 -35.83 -21.73
C PRO A 433 2.44 -34.42 -21.15
N ARG A 434 3.48 -33.82 -20.56
CA ARG A 434 3.41 -32.52 -19.88
C ARG A 434 4.78 -31.88 -19.70
N ASN A 435 4.78 -30.58 -19.45
CA ASN A 435 5.97 -29.83 -19.12
C ASN A 435 6.51 -30.25 -17.75
N GLY A 436 7.81 -30.51 -17.66
CA GLY A 436 8.42 -30.85 -16.38
C GLY A 436 9.83 -31.38 -16.50
N THR A 437 10.37 -31.79 -15.35
CA THR A 437 11.68 -32.43 -15.25
C THR A 437 11.52 -33.94 -15.23
N TYR A 438 12.16 -34.63 -16.17
CA TYR A 438 12.10 -36.08 -16.32
C TYR A 438 13.48 -36.70 -16.11
N PHE A 439 13.49 -37.90 -15.55
CA PHE A 439 14.65 -38.76 -15.46
C PHE A 439 14.49 -39.95 -16.39
N PHE A 440 15.57 -40.35 -17.04
CA PHE A 440 15.67 -41.55 -17.85
C PHE A 440 16.94 -42.32 -17.46
N ALA A 441 16.85 -43.65 -17.45
CA ALA A 441 17.99 -44.52 -17.33
C ALA A 441 17.89 -45.67 -18.34
N PHE A 442 18.94 -45.83 -19.14
CA PHE A 442 19.11 -46.97 -20.03
C PHE A 442 20.23 -47.86 -19.53
N SER A 443 20.04 -49.18 -19.58
CA SER A 443 21.07 -50.18 -19.34
C SER A 443 21.00 -51.27 -20.40
N GLY A 444 22.07 -51.50 -21.15
CA GLY A 444 22.13 -52.50 -22.21
C GLY A 444 23.42 -53.32 -22.18
N PHE A 445 23.34 -54.60 -22.51
CA PHE A 445 24.48 -55.50 -22.60
C PHE A 445 24.73 -55.90 -24.06
N PRO A 446 26.00 -55.96 -24.52
CA PRO A 446 26.32 -56.44 -25.85
C PRO A 446 25.96 -57.93 -25.99
N GLU A 447 25.41 -58.31 -27.14
CA GLU A 447 25.15 -59.71 -27.47
C GLU A 447 26.39 -60.36 -28.11
N GLY A 448 26.75 -61.57 -27.66
CA GLY A 448 27.67 -62.46 -28.38
C GLY A 448 29.11 -61.95 -28.58
N GLY A 449 29.61 -61.02 -27.75
CA GLY A 449 30.96 -60.48 -27.92
C GLY A 449 31.06 -59.25 -28.82
N ALA A 450 29.94 -58.75 -29.36
CA ALA A 450 29.91 -57.54 -30.15
C ALA A 450 30.24 -56.29 -29.31
N ALA A 451 30.64 -55.22 -29.98
CA ALA A 451 30.56 -53.88 -29.39
C ALA A 451 29.09 -53.48 -29.24
N LEU A 452 28.78 -52.49 -28.40
CA LEU A 452 27.44 -51.91 -28.29
C LEU A 452 27.54 -50.40 -28.24
N PHE A 453 26.86 -49.70 -29.16
CA PHE A 453 26.82 -48.25 -29.17
C PHE A 453 25.38 -47.74 -29.29
N PHE A 454 24.90 -47.01 -28.29
CA PHE A 454 23.59 -46.38 -28.30
C PHE A 454 23.69 -44.86 -28.20
N ASN A 455 22.84 -44.17 -28.95
CA ASN A 455 22.54 -42.76 -28.74
C ASN A 455 21.17 -42.62 -28.07
N LEU A 456 21.12 -41.90 -26.96
CA LEU A 456 19.88 -41.36 -26.42
C LEU A 456 19.56 -40.08 -27.18
N GLN A 457 18.37 -40.03 -27.76
CA GLN A 457 17.91 -38.90 -28.56
C GLN A 457 16.77 -38.18 -27.86
N LEU A 458 16.82 -36.86 -27.90
CA LEU A 458 15.71 -35.95 -27.59
C LEU A 458 15.31 -35.25 -28.89
N ASN A 459 14.07 -35.42 -29.34
CA ASN A 459 13.56 -34.83 -30.59
C ASN A 459 14.53 -35.06 -31.78
N ASP A 460 14.96 -36.32 -31.94
CA ASP A 460 15.89 -36.77 -32.99
C ASP A 460 17.33 -36.22 -32.89
N ALA A 461 17.63 -35.36 -31.91
CA ALA A 461 18.98 -34.89 -31.60
C ALA A 461 19.65 -35.77 -30.54
N ASN A 462 20.90 -36.17 -30.77
CA ASN A 462 21.67 -36.94 -29.77
C ASN A 462 21.99 -36.05 -28.56
N VAL A 463 21.56 -36.48 -27.36
CA VAL A 463 21.78 -35.75 -26.10
C VAL A 463 22.70 -36.49 -25.13
N ALA A 464 22.76 -37.81 -25.24
CA ALA A 464 23.71 -38.64 -24.54
C ALA A 464 24.01 -39.88 -25.38
N ASN A 465 25.13 -40.53 -25.09
CA ASN A 465 25.53 -41.74 -25.80
C ASN A 465 26.31 -42.64 -24.85
N CYS A 466 26.42 -43.90 -25.21
CA CYS A 466 27.24 -44.83 -24.46
C CYS A 466 27.74 -45.96 -25.34
N PHE A 467 29.02 -46.29 -25.15
CA PHE A 467 29.76 -47.27 -25.92
C PHE A 467 30.36 -48.34 -25.01
N SER A 468 30.08 -49.61 -25.31
CA SER A 468 30.68 -50.78 -24.66
C SER A 468 31.48 -51.59 -25.69
N PRO A 469 32.82 -51.66 -25.58
CA PRO A 469 33.65 -52.34 -26.57
C PRO A 469 33.74 -53.87 -26.40
N TYR A 470 33.33 -54.44 -25.26
CA TYR A 470 33.53 -55.87 -24.94
C TYR A 470 32.36 -56.50 -24.16
N VAL A 471 32.31 -57.84 -24.15
CA VAL A 471 31.30 -58.71 -23.52
C VAL A 471 31.05 -58.47 -22.02
N ALA A 472 31.98 -57.88 -21.29
CA ALA A 472 31.91 -57.77 -19.83
C ALA A 472 31.44 -56.39 -19.33
N THR A 473 31.25 -55.41 -20.22
CA THR A 473 30.83 -54.06 -19.83
C THR A 473 29.40 -53.78 -20.28
N ASN A 474 28.58 -53.25 -19.38
CA ASN A 474 27.26 -52.75 -19.74
C ASN A 474 27.34 -51.30 -20.20
N CYS A 475 26.39 -50.95 -21.07
CA CYS A 475 26.17 -49.59 -21.46
C CYS A 475 25.11 -48.96 -20.56
N ASN A 476 25.44 -47.89 -19.83
CA ASN A 476 24.53 -47.22 -18.90
C ASN A 476 24.44 -45.72 -19.18
N ILE A 477 23.22 -45.18 -19.28
CA ILE A 477 22.95 -43.76 -19.51
C ILE A 477 21.92 -43.27 -18.50
N PRO A 478 22.33 -42.64 -17.38
CA PRO A 478 21.44 -41.81 -16.58
C PRO A 478 21.33 -40.41 -17.20
N PHE A 479 20.11 -39.92 -17.40
CA PHE A 479 19.86 -38.64 -18.05
C PHE A 479 18.66 -37.92 -17.42
N THR A 480 18.88 -36.71 -16.90
CA THR A 480 17.83 -35.84 -16.36
C THR A 480 17.70 -34.62 -17.25
N THR A 481 16.49 -34.30 -17.70
CA THR A 481 16.26 -33.12 -18.54
C THR A 481 14.89 -32.51 -18.30
N LYS A 482 14.73 -31.24 -18.68
CA LYS A 482 13.41 -30.63 -18.84
C LYS A 482 12.85 -31.01 -20.20
N LEU A 483 11.56 -31.36 -20.23
CA LEU A 483 10.81 -31.65 -21.44
C LEU A 483 9.57 -30.77 -21.49
N SER A 484 9.22 -30.32 -22.69
CA SER A 484 7.91 -29.77 -23.01
C SER A 484 6.95 -30.88 -23.41
N SER A 485 5.65 -30.66 -23.24
CA SER A 485 4.63 -31.56 -23.75
C SER A 485 4.83 -31.84 -25.25
N GLY A 486 4.88 -33.12 -25.62
CA GLY A 486 5.13 -33.58 -26.98
C GLY A 486 6.60 -33.89 -27.31
N ASP A 487 7.56 -33.52 -26.45
CA ASP A 487 8.95 -33.90 -26.64
C ASP A 487 9.12 -35.43 -26.63
N ARG A 488 9.99 -35.93 -27.50
CA ARG A 488 10.21 -37.37 -27.72
C ARG A 488 11.58 -37.81 -27.25
N VAL A 489 11.64 -38.88 -26.47
CA VAL A 489 12.89 -39.51 -26.00
C VAL A 489 12.96 -40.95 -26.50
N GLN A 490 14.07 -41.32 -27.14
CA GLN A 490 14.23 -42.62 -27.80
C GLN A 490 15.70 -43.06 -27.85
N LEU A 491 15.93 -44.36 -28.02
CA LEU A 491 17.28 -44.95 -28.08
C LEU A 491 17.56 -45.46 -29.49
N LEU A 492 18.67 -45.02 -30.08
CA LEU A 492 19.07 -45.40 -31.44
C LEU A 492 20.31 -46.30 -31.39
N LEU A 493 20.21 -47.53 -31.91
CA LEU A 493 21.36 -48.43 -32.03
C LEU A 493 22.28 -47.95 -33.16
N GLN A 494 23.54 -47.66 -32.85
CA GLN A 494 24.52 -47.17 -33.82
C GLN A 494 25.50 -48.26 -34.25
N THR A 495 25.88 -49.16 -33.35
CA THR A 495 26.85 -50.22 -33.63
C THR A 495 26.56 -51.44 -32.76
N GLY A 496 26.71 -52.62 -33.35
CA GLY A 496 26.65 -53.89 -32.64
C GLY A 496 25.25 -54.46 -32.48
N SER A 497 25.03 -55.17 -31.37
CA SER A 497 23.75 -55.80 -31.08
C SER A 497 23.53 -55.99 -29.58
N THR A 498 22.27 -56.07 -29.19
CA THR A 498 21.87 -56.38 -27.81
C THR A 498 20.68 -57.33 -27.80
N ASN A 499 20.67 -58.20 -26.80
CA ASN A 499 19.52 -59.04 -26.46
C ASN A 499 19.13 -58.88 -24.98
N SER A 500 19.69 -57.89 -24.29
CA SER A 500 19.46 -57.66 -22.87
C SER A 500 19.57 -56.16 -22.61
N ALA A 501 18.43 -55.49 -22.62
CA ALA A 501 18.35 -54.06 -22.38
C ALA A 501 17.14 -53.69 -21.52
N VAL A 502 17.29 -52.66 -20.70
CA VAL A 502 16.24 -52.08 -19.87
C VAL A 502 16.26 -50.58 -20.08
N PHE A 503 15.09 -49.99 -20.31
CA PHE A 503 14.90 -48.56 -20.36
C PHE A 503 13.81 -48.15 -19.37
N THR A 504 14.14 -47.20 -18.51
CA THR A 504 13.22 -46.67 -17.52
C THR A 504 13.22 -45.15 -17.57
N GLY A 505 12.08 -44.55 -17.26
CA GLY A 505 12.02 -43.11 -17.03
C GLY A 505 10.81 -42.73 -16.19
N TRP A 506 10.87 -41.55 -15.59
CA TRP A 506 9.78 -41.00 -14.79
C TRP A 506 9.81 -39.48 -14.72
N LEU A 507 8.64 -38.89 -14.52
CA LEU A 507 8.47 -37.49 -14.19
C LEU A 507 8.88 -37.24 -12.74
N ILE A 508 9.87 -36.38 -12.52
CA ILE A 508 10.33 -35.96 -11.19
C ILE A 508 9.47 -34.82 -10.64
N ALA A 509 9.18 -33.83 -11.49
CA ALA A 509 8.43 -32.64 -11.12
C ALA A 509 7.73 -32.05 -12.34
N GLU A 510 6.45 -31.76 -12.20
CA GLU A 510 5.63 -31.07 -13.20
C GLU A 510 5.80 -29.55 -13.07
N ASP A 511 5.85 -28.85 -14.19
CA ASP A 511 5.83 -27.39 -14.21
C ASP A 511 4.37 -26.91 -14.18
N ILE A 512 3.87 -26.58 -12.97
CA ILE A 512 2.43 -26.36 -12.72
C ILE A 512 2.01 -24.93 -13.05
N PHE A 513 2.92 -23.98 -12.85
CA PHE A 513 2.68 -22.59 -13.23
C PHE A 513 3.25 -22.38 -14.64
N GLN A 514 2.36 -22.16 -15.60
CA GLN A 514 2.75 -21.74 -16.96
C GLN A 514 3.47 -20.38 -16.86
N SER A 515 4.64 -20.28 -17.50
CA SER A 515 5.36 -19.02 -17.70
C SER A 515 4.74 -18.20 -18.81
#